data_AF-A0A2V9F4K0-F1
#
_entry.id   AF-A0A2V9F4K0-F1
#
_cell.length_a   1.000
_cell.length_b   1.000
_cell.length_c   1.000
_cell.angle_alpha   90.00
_cell.angle_beta   90.00
_cell.angle_gamma   90.00
#
_symmetry.space_group_name_H-M   'P 1'
#
loop_
_entity.id
_entity.type
_entity.pdbx_description
1 polymer ?
#
loop_
_entity_poly.entity_id
_entity_poly.type
_entity_poly.pdbx_seq_one_letter_code
_entity_poly.pdbx_strand_id
1 'polypeptide(L)'
;MRLDYGIAWPRNTLNLKKIKKDLGKKTGVYVLTHGAMPMYVGKGQIAKRVKGHARPGSSKTKYWDHFSWFVIDNSRFESQLEVILLRTLPFYVRSLNRQTGSLGKKNRIEPVPKSRPDWIKLPRLGHKRKNKKKK
;
A
#
# COMPACT_ATOMS: atom_id res chain seq x y z
N MET A 1 -20.60 8.21 4.96
CA MET A 1 -19.86 7.44 3.93
C MET A 1 -19.36 6.16 4.58
N ARG A 2 -19.79 4.99 4.12
CA ARG A 2 -19.36 3.70 4.69
C ARG A 2 -18.14 3.22 3.88
N LEU A 3 -16.98 3.17 4.53
CA LEU A 3 -15.75 2.70 3.89
C LEU A 3 -15.61 1.21 4.16
N ASP A 4 -15.75 0.38 3.13
CA ASP A 4 -15.41 -1.04 3.22
C ASP A 4 -13.90 -1.19 2.97
N TYR A 5 -13.19 -1.83 3.89
CA TYR A 5 -11.76 -2.04 3.76
C TYR A 5 -11.29 -3.35 4.40
N GLY A 6 -10.11 -3.80 4.01
CA GLY A 6 -9.39 -4.91 4.62
C GLY A 6 -7.90 -4.61 4.67
N ILE A 7 -7.26 -4.94 5.79
CA ILE A 7 -5.85 -4.58 6.06
C ILE A 7 -5.02 -5.85 6.20
N ALA A 8 -3.89 -5.88 5.49
CA ALA A 8 -2.83 -6.87 5.62
C ALA A 8 -3.34 -8.33 5.58
N TRP A 9 -4.23 -8.65 4.64
CA TRP A 9 -4.68 -10.02 4.43
C TRP A 9 -3.53 -10.86 3.86
N PRO A 10 -3.24 -12.03 4.44
CA PRO A 10 -2.24 -12.95 3.89
C PRO A 10 -2.58 -13.38 2.48
N ARG A 11 -1.58 -13.43 1.59
CA ARG A 11 -1.72 -13.95 0.23
C ARG A 11 -1.77 -15.48 0.27
N ASN A 12 -2.97 -16.00 0.41
CA ASN A 12 -3.25 -17.43 0.29
C ASN A 12 -4.52 -17.67 -0.55
N THR A 13 -4.73 -18.92 -0.95
CA THR A 13 -5.87 -19.31 -1.81
C THR A 13 -7.22 -19.01 -1.16
N LEU A 14 -7.33 -19.13 0.16
CA LEU A 14 -8.55 -18.84 0.92
C LEU A 14 -8.92 -17.35 0.84
N ASN A 15 -7.98 -16.46 1.14
CA ASN A 15 -8.18 -15.01 1.10
C ASN A 15 -8.38 -14.50 -0.33
N LEU A 16 -7.72 -15.09 -1.33
CA LEU A 16 -7.95 -14.78 -2.75
C LEU A 16 -9.31 -15.25 -3.27
N LYS A 17 -9.90 -16.30 -2.68
CA LYS A 17 -11.29 -16.70 -2.94
C LYS A 17 -12.26 -15.77 -2.20
N LYS A 18 -11.98 -15.48 -0.93
CA LYS A 18 -12.78 -14.59 -0.07
C LYS A 18 -12.89 -13.19 -0.64
N ILE A 19 -11.81 -12.57 -1.10
CA ILE A 19 -11.86 -11.23 -1.69
C ILE A 19 -12.77 -11.17 -2.93
N LYS A 20 -12.81 -12.23 -3.75
CA LYS A 20 -13.72 -12.31 -4.91
C LYS A 20 -15.18 -12.38 -4.44
N LYS A 21 -15.47 -13.14 -3.38
CA LYS A 21 -16.80 -13.27 -2.79
C LYS A 21 -17.27 -11.96 -2.18
N ASP A 22 -16.44 -11.34 -1.35
CA ASP A 22 -16.80 -10.18 -0.53
C ASP A 22 -16.85 -8.88 -1.36
N LEU A 23 -15.97 -8.72 -2.37
CA LEU A 23 -15.89 -7.50 -3.16
C LEU A 23 -16.55 -7.58 -4.53
N GLY A 24 -16.66 -8.77 -5.14
CA GLY A 24 -17.23 -8.93 -6.49
C GLY A 24 -16.60 -7.98 -7.52
N LYS A 25 -17.38 -6.99 -7.97
CA LYS A 25 -16.99 -5.97 -8.97
C LYS A 25 -16.62 -4.60 -8.36
N LYS A 26 -16.58 -4.47 -7.03
CA LYS A 26 -16.24 -3.20 -6.35
C LYS A 26 -14.87 -2.68 -6.80
N THR A 27 -14.81 -1.36 -6.98
CA THR A 27 -13.61 -0.61 -7.37
C THR A 27 -13.00 0.12 -6.18
N GLY A 28 -11.74 0.52 -6.33
CA GLY A 28 -11.03 1.22 -5.28
C GLY A 28 -9.53 0.96 -5.36
N VAL A 29 -8.84 1.25 -4.27
CA VAL A 29 -7.39 1.15 -4.18
C VAL A 29 -6.99 -0.10 -3.42
N TYR A 30 -5.91 -0.75 -3.86
CA TYR A 30 -5.29 -1.87 -3.17
C TYR A 30 -3.79 -1.66 -3.04
N VAL A 31 -3.23 -2.24 -1.98
CA VAL A 31 -1.81 -2.17 -1.65
C VAL A 31 -1.30 -3.60 -1.50
N LEU A 32 -0.22 -3.95 -2.19
CA LEU A 32 0.49 -5.21 -2.01
C LEU A 32 1.74 -4.93 -1.17
N THR A 33 1.95 -5.72 -0.13
CA THR A 33 3.05 -5.55 0.83
C THR A 33 3.90 -6.81 0.91
N HIS A 34 5.17 -6.65 1.26
CA HIS A 34 6.06 -7.72 1.69
C HIS A 34 6.45 -7.42 3.14
N GLY A 35 5.93 -8.21 4.09
CA GLY A 35 5.95 -7.85 5.50
C GLY A 35 5.32 -6.47 5.74
N ALA A 36 6.07 -5.56 6.39
CA ALA A 36 5.64 -4.19 6.67
C ALA A 36 5.82 -3.21 5.48
N MET A 37 6.50 -3.63 4.41
CA MET A 37 6.88 -2.73 3.32
C MET A 37 5.83 -2.74 2.21
N PRO A 38 5.23 -1.59 1.84
CA PRO A 38 4.39 -1.50 0.66
C PRO A 38 5.25 -1.62 -0.60
N MET A 39 4.89 -2.55 -1.48
CA MET A 39 5.65 -2.88 -2.69
C MET A 39 4.94 -2.43 -3.96
N TYR A 40 3.61 -2.30 -3.91
CA TYR A 40 2.81 -1.89 -5.05
C TYR A 40 1.50 -1.27 -4.59
N VAL A 41 1.08 -0.20 -5.26
CA VAL A 41 -0.24 0.41 -5.06
C VAL A 41 -0.91 0.48 -6.43
N GLY A 42 -2.17 0.07 -6.50
CA GLY A 42 -2.94 0.19 -7.73
C GLY A 42 -4.41 0.39 -7.47
N LYS A 43 -5.15 0.69 -8.54
CA LYS A 43 -6.60 0.89 -8.50
C LYS A 43 -7.41 0.01 -9.46
N GLY A 44 -8.73 0.14 -9.39
CA GLY A 44 -9.72 -0.50 -10.23
C GLY A 44 -10.47 -1.62 -9.52
N GLN A 45 -11.00 -2.59 -10.28
CA GLN A 45 -11.73 -3.74 -9.72
C GLN A 45 -10.81 -4.58 -8.84
N ILE A 46 -10.93 -4.40 -7.53
CA ILE A 46 -9.96 -4.84 -6.52
C ILE A 46 -9.72 -6.35 -6.61
N ALA A 47 -10.80 -7.14 -6.54
CA ALA A 47 -10.72 -8.60 -6.59
C ALA A 47 -10.08 -9.11 -7.89
N LYS A 48 -10.40 -8.50 -9.03
CA LYS A 48 -9.82 -8.87 -10.33
C LYS A 48 -8.32 -8.57 -10.36
N ARG A 49 -7.91 -7.38 -9.90
CA ARG A 49 -6.53 -6.90 -9.94
C ARG A 49 -5.63 -7.68 -8.99
N VAL A 50 -6.00 -7.80 -7.71
CA VAL A 50 -5.22 -8.54 -6.70
C VAL A 50 -5.01 -9.98 -7.12
N LYS A 51 -6.08 -10.65 -7.60
CA LYS A 51 -5.96 -12.02 -8.11
C LYS A 51 -5.07 -12.10 -9.36
N GLY A 52 -5.16 -11.13 -10.27
CA GLY A 52 -4.28 -11.05 -11.43
C GLY A 52 -2.80 -10.98 -11.04
N HIS A 53 -2.47 -10.20 -10.02
CA HIS A 53 -1.11 -10.10 -9.48
C HIS A 53 -0.64 -11.37 -8.75
N ALA A 54 -1.57 -12.22 -8.32
CA ALA A 54 -1.27 -13.49 -7.67
C ALA A 54 -1.07 -14.65 -8.65
N ARG A 55 -1.43 -14.50 -9.95
CA ARG A 55 -1.35 -15.56 -10.95
C ARG A 55 0.11 -15.98 -11.23
N PRO A 56 0.36 -17.28 -11.49
CA PRO A 56 1.63 -17.71 -12.06
C PRO A 56 1.97 -16.91 -13.32
N GLY A 57 3.23 -16.51 -13.48
CA GLY A 57 3.69 -15.70 -14.61
C GLY A 57 3.47 -14.18 -14.48
N SER A 58 2.73 -13.70 -13.47
CA SER A 58 2.69 -12.26 -13.21
C SER A 58 4.06 -11.77 -12.72
N SER A 59 4.53 -10.66 -13.28
CA SER A 59 5.77 -10.00 -12.86
C SER A 59 5.74 -9.58 -11.39
N LYS A 60 4.55 -9.47 -10.77
CA LYS A 60 4.40 -9.06 -9.37
C LYS A 60 4.39 -10.20 -8.38
N THR A 61 4.24 -11.45 -8.82
CA THR A 61 4.09 -12.63 -7.95
C THR A 61 5.24 -12.82 -6.95
N LYS A 62 6.44 -12.32 -7.22
CA LYS A 62 7.62 -12.54 -6.36
C LYS A 62 7.80 -11.54 -5.22
N TYR A 63 7.00 -10.46 -5.18
CA TYR A 63 7.33 -9.27 -4.37
C TYR A 63 6.31 -8.94 -3.29
N TRP A 64 5.36 -9.83 -2.97
CA TRP A 64 4.36 -9.54 -1.94
C TRP A 64 3.78 -10.81 -1.32
N ASP A 65 3.51 -10.71 -0.02
CA ASP A 65 2.97 -11.76 0.84
C ASP A 65 1.65 -11.37 1.52
N HIS A 66 1.32 -10.08 1.57
CA HIS A 66 0.06 -9.55 2.11
C HIS A 66 -0.54 -8.48 1.19
N PHE A 67 -1.83 -8.24 1.36
CA PHE A 67 -2.52 -7.19 0.63
C PHE A 67 -3.57 -6.47 1.49
N SER A 68 -3.73 -5.18 1.24
CA SER A 68 -4.80 -4.36 1.79
C SER A 68 -5.66 -3.82 0.67
N TRP A 69 -6.91 -3.51 0.96
CA TRP A 69 -7.86 -3.00 -0.02
C TRP A 69 -8.85 -2.02 0.61
N PHE A 70 -9.26 -1.04 -0.17
CA PHE A 70 -10.14 0.05 0.23
C PHE A 70 -11.13 0.32 -0.90
N VAL A 71 -12.42 0.09 -0.66
CA VAL A 71 -13.48 0.35 -1.64
C VAL A 71 -13.68 1.86 -1.74
N ILE A 72 -13.65 2.38 -2.97
CA ILE A 72 -13.83 3.80 -3.24
C ILE A 72 -14.81 3.94 -4.41
N ASP A 73 -16.01 4.41 -4.10
CA ASP A 73 -17.10 4.52 -5.09
C ASP A 73 -16.95 5.73 -6.01
N ASN A 74 -16.15 6.71 -5.62
CA ASN A 74 -15.88 7.91 -6.41
C ASN A 74 -14.55 7.76 -7.17
N SER A 75 -14.63 7.63 -8.49
CA SER A 75 -13.46 7.41 -9.38
C SER A 75 -12.41 8.52 -9.34
N ARG A 76 -12.82 9.77 -9.06
CA ARG A 76 -11.90 10.90 -8.88
C ARG A 76 -11.09 10.72 -7.59
N PHE A 77 -11.74 10.36 -6.49
CA PHE A 77 -11.05 10.09 -5.23
C PHE A 77 -10.17 8.83 -5.31
N GLU A 78 -10.62 7.78 -6.00
CA GLU A 78 -9.83 6.58 -6.26
C GLU A 78 -8.50 6.93 -6.95
N SER A 79 -8.56 7.77 -7.98
CA SER A 79 -7.37 8.21 -8.71
C SER A 79 -6.46 9.10 -7.87
N GLN A 80 -7.00 10.03 -7.09
CA GLN A 80 -6.19 10.89 -6.21
C GLN A 80 -5.51 10.09 -5.10
N LEU A 81 -6.22 9.16 -4.47
CA LEU A 81 -5.69 8.31 -3.40
C LEU A 81 -4.56 7.40 -3.90
N GLU A 82 -4.73 6.79 -5.09
CA GLU A 82 -3.66 6.02 -5.72
C GLU A 82 -2.39 6.88 -5.90
N VAL A 83 -2.52 8.08 -6.45
CA VAL A 83 -1.37 8.96 -6.70
C VAL A 83 -0.71 9.44 -5.41
N ILE A 84 -1.49 9.73 -4.37
CA ILE A 84 -0.98 10.09 -3.04
C ILE A 84 -0.15 8.93 -2.48
N LEU A 85 -0.71 7.73 -2.44
CA LEU A 85 -0.05 6.55 -1.90
C LEU A 85 1.19 6.15 -2.72
N LEU A 86 1.16 6.32 -4.04
CA LEU A 86 2.33 6.09 -4.90
C LEU A 86 3.48 7.06 -4.62
N ARG A 87 3.17 8.32 -4.27
CA ARG A 87 4.18 9.33 -3.96
C ARG A 87 4.83 9.15 -2.59
N THR A 88 4.20 8.40 -1.69
CA THR A 88 4.78 8.05 -0.38
C THR A 88 5.71 6.83 -0.43
N LEU A 89 5.76 6.11 -1.56
CA LEU A 89 6.66 4.96 -1.72
C LEU A 89 8.11 5.40 -1.96
N PRO A 90 9.12 4.64 -1.47
CA PRO A 90 10.50 4.83 -1.87
C PRO A 90 10.67 4.78 -3.39
N PHE A 91 11.62 5.55 -3.94
CA PHE A 91 11.78 5.74 -5.39
C PHE A 91 11.83 4.42 -6.18
N TYR A 92 12.62 3.45 -5.74
CA TYR A 92 12.74 2.14 -6.38
C TYR A 92 11.42 1.36 -6.36
N VAL A 93 10.66 1.44 -5.27
CA VAL A 93 9.35 0.80 -5.19
C VAL A 93 8.36 1.49 -6.12
N ARG A 94 8.39 2.84 -6.15
CA ARG A 94 7.56 3.62 -7.04
C ARG A 94 7.79 3.26 -8.51
N SER A 95 9.03 2.97 -8.94
CA SER A 95 9.31 2.58 -10.33
C SER A 95 8.66 1.26 -10.76
N LEU A 96 8.34 0.37 -9.80
CA LEU A 96 7.56 -0.85 -10.06
C LEU A 96 6.10 -0.55 -10.45
N ASN A 97 5.65 0.69 -10.27
CA ASN A 97 4.30 1.15 -10.58
C ASN A 97 4.36 1.98 -11.87
N ARG A 98 4.07 1.37 -13.01
CA ARG A 98 4.12 2.00 -14.34
C ARG A 98 3.20 3.23 -14.51
N GLN A 99 2.27 3.47 -13.59
CA GLN A 99 1.29 4.54 -13.68
C GLN A 99 1.67 5.74 -12.81
N THR A 100 1.91 6.88 -13.44
CA THR A 100 2.02 8.20 -12.80
C THR A 100 0.70 8.93 -12.96
N GLY A 101 -0.33 8.52 -12.21
CA GLY A 101 -1.59 9.25 -12.22
C GLY A 101 -1.39 10.75 -11.89
N SER A 102 -2.29 11.59 -12.39
CA SER A 102 -2.29 13.03 -12.10
C SER A 102 -3.14 13.34 -10.88
N LEU A 103 -2.73 14.31 -10.05
CA LEU A 103 -3.55 14.84 -8.95
C LEU A 103 -4.69 15.79 -9.44
N GLY A 104 -4.82 16.02 -10.75
CA GLY A 104 -5.76 16.99 -11.33
C GLY A 104 -5.16 18.40 -11.40
N LYS A 105 -6.01 19.45 -11.34
CA LYS A 105 -5.57 20.86 -11.24
C LYS A 105 -4.75 21.04 -9.96
N LYS A 106 -3.55 21.60 -10.08
CA LYS A 106 -2.54 21.62 -9.02
C LYS A 106 -2.32 23.05 -8.53
N ASN A 107 -2.55 23.28 -7.24
CA ASN A 107 -1.90 24.37 -6.52
C ASN A 107 -0.76 23.72 -5.74
N ARG A 108 0.40 23.56 -6.39
CA ARG A 108 1.57 22.98 -5.72
C ARG A 108 2.15 24.05 -4.80
N ILE A 109 2.15 23.78 -3.50
CA ILE A 109 2.87 24.58 -2.51
C ILE A 109 4.29 24.03 -2.47
N GLU A 110 5.27 24.87 -2.79
CA GLU A 110 6.68 24.51 -2.74
C GLU A 110 7.22 24.64 -1.31
N PRO A 111 8.17 23.77 -0.88
CA PRO A 111 8.84 23.94 0.40
C PRO A 111 9.69 25.21 0.39
N VAL A 112 10.01 25.71 1.59
CA VAL A 112 10.94 26.83 1.75
C VAL A 112 12.28 26.45 1.11
N PRO A 113 12.83 27.27 0.18
CA PRO A 113 14.09 26.96 -0.46
C PRO A 113 15.22 26.74 0.56
N LYS A 114 16.04 25.71 0.34
CA LYS A 114 17.23 25.38 1.15
C LYS A 114 16.95 25.00 2.62
N SER A 115 15.71 24.74 3.03
CA SER A 115 15.43 24.22 4.38
C SER A 115 16.06 22.84 4.58
N ARG A 116 16.82 22.65 5.66
CA ARG A 116 17.38 21.34 6.05
C ARG A 116 16.40 20.62 6.98
N PRO A 117 16.28 19.29 6.91
CA PRO A 117 15.52 18.53 7.90
C PRO A 117 16.19 18.61 9.27
N ASP A 118 15.39 18.66 10.32
CA ASP A 118 15.90 18.56 11.69
C ASP A 118 16.57 17.20 11.92
N TRP A 119 17.58 17.19 12.79
CA TRP A 119 18.23 15.96 13.19
C TRP A 119 17.29 15.13 14.07
N ILE A 120 17.01 13.89 13.65
CA ILE A 120 16.20 12.95 14.42
C ILE A 120 17.11 11.91 15.09
N LYS A 121 17.07 11.82 16.42
CA LYS A 121 17.68 10.70 17.15
C LYS A 121 16.79 9.48 17.04
N LEU A 122 17.22 8.46 16.29
CA LEU A 122 16.52 7.19 16.21
C LEU A 122 16.45 6.53 17.60
N PRO A 123 15.30 5.96 17.99
CA PRO A 123 15.21 5.21 19.23
C PRO A 123 16.20 4.05 19.19
N ARG A 124 16.95 3.86 20.28
CA ARG A 124 17.89 2.73 20.40
C ARG A 124 17.08 1.43 20.41
N LEU A 125 17.15 0.66 19.33
CA LEU A 125 16.57 -0.68 19.23
C LEU A 125 17.41 -1.66 20.06
N GLY A 126 17.24 -1.61 21.38
CA GLY A 126 17.82 -2.58 22.30
C GLY A 126 16.74 -3.09 23.24
N HIS A 127 16.44 -4.38 23.19
CA HIS A 127 15.68 -5.02 24.26
C HIS A 127 16.43 -4.79 25.58
N LYS A 128 15.84 -4.04 26.52
CA LYS A 128 16.31 -4.02 27.90
C LYS A 128 16.18 -5.45 28.42
N ARG A 129 17.26 -6.22 28.43
CA ARG A 129 17.36 -7.48 29.20
C ARG A 129 17.02 -7.11 30.65
N LYS A 130 15.82 -7.48 31.11
CA LYS A 130 15.49 -7.43 32.53
C LYS A 130 16.40 -8.45 33.20
N ASN A 131 17.47 -7.99 33.85
CA ASN A 131 18.23 -8.83 34.77
C ASN A 131 17.27 -9.25 35.89
N LYS A 132 16.75 -10.49 35.80
CA LYS A 132 16.12 -11.15 36.96
C LYS A 132 17.22 -11.28 38.01
N LYS A 133 17.20 -10.43 39.03
CA LYS A 133 17.96 -10.68 40.26
C LYS A 133 17.51 -12.06 40.77
N LYS A 134 18.42 -13.04 40.73
CA LYS A 134 18.25 -14.29 41.47
C LYS A 134 18.27 -13.91 42.96
N LYS A 135 17.17 -14.20 43.65
CA LYS A 135 17.16 -14.33 45.11
C LYS A 135 17.58 -15.74 45.45
#